data_AF-A0A7V3M2Q8-F1
#
_entry.id   AF-A0A7V3M2Q8-F1
#
_cell.length_a   1.000
_cell.length_b   1.000
_cell.length_c   1.000
_cell.angle_alpha   90.00
_cell.angle_beta   90.00
_cell.angle_gamma   90.00
#
_symmetry.space_group_name_H-M   'P 1'
#
loop_
_entity.id
_entity.type
_entity.pdbx_description
1 polymer ?
#
loop_
_entity_poly.entity_id
_entity_poly.type
_entity_poly.pdbx_seq_one_letter_code
_entity_poly.pdbx_strand_id
1 'polypeptide(L)'
;DLTGAVLLHTAPGVRKVGDRYEKVCIGTTTSSRMERFTAGLLRDYGVRAIIGKGGLLEESTAAMREHGGCYLAITGGAAALQTVQIDAIEAVYWEDLMPECLWQFSVSGLGPLFVAMDSHGGNQYFAVKEAARARLTAIYRSLGIPG
;
A
#
# COMPACT_ATOMS: atom_id res chain seq x y z
N ASP A 1 -8.11 -14.68 -10.96
CA ASP A 1 -9.24 -14.03 -10.30
C ASP A 1 -8.70 -13.24 -9.11
N LEU A 2 -9.17 -12.00 -8.90
CA LEU A 2 -8.74 -11.11 -7.81
C LEU A 2 -9.87 -10.84 -6.80
N THR A 3 -11.00 -11.53 -6.93
CA THR A 3 -12.14 -11.39 -6.02
C THR A 3 -11.73 -11.74 -4.59
N GLY A 4 -11.87 -10.78 -3.66
CA GLY A 4 -11.47 -10.93 -2.27
C GLY A 4 -9.96 -10.83 -2.04
N ALA A 5 -9.16 -10.55 -3.07
CA ALA A 5 -7.70 -10.51 -2.96
C ALA A 5 -7.20 -9.31 -2.15
N VAL A 6 -5.96 -9.48 -1.67
CA VAL A 6 -5.13 -8.44 -1.06
C VAL A 6 -4.00 -8.12 -2.02
N LEU A 7 -3.86 -6.86 -2.40
CA LEU A 7 -2.78 -6.41 -3.27
C LEU A 7 -1.69 -5.70 -2.47
N LEU A 8 -0.44 -5.92 -2.85
CA LEU A 8 0.72 -5.28 -2.24
C LEU A 8 1.36 -4.32 -3.26
N HIS A 9 1.39 -3.03 -2.95
CA HIS A 9 2.19 -2.06 -3.70
C HIS A 9 3.66 -2.25 -3.37
N THR A 10 4.35 -3.04 -4.19
CA THR A 10 5.76 -3.41 -4.02
C THR A 10 6.57 -3.07 -5.26
N ALA A 11 7.89 -2.94 -5.08
CA ALA A 11 8.86 -2.96 -6.16
C ALA A 11 9.91 -4.02 -5.77
N PRO A 12 9.68 -5.30 -6.11
CA PRO A 12 10.44 -6.38 -5.55
C PRO A 12 11.81 -6.52 -6.23
N GLY A 13 12.85 -6.62 -5.43
CA GLY A 13 14.14 -7.15 -5.82
C GLY A 13 14.10 -8.68 -5.77
N VAL A 14 14.24 -9.32 -6.92
CA VAL A 14 14.21 -10.77 -7.07
C VAL A 14 15.39 -11.27 -7.89
N ARG A 15 15.72 -12.54 -7.74
CA ARG A 15 16.73 -13.23 -8.55
C ARG A 15 16.09 -14.40 -9.27
N LYS A 16 16.26 -14.49 -10.59
CA LYS A 16 15.84 -15.65 -11.37
C LYS A 16 16.85 -16.79 -11.16
N VAL A 17 16.35 -17.97 -10.79
CA VAL A 17 17.14 -19.19 -10.57
C VAL A 17 16.45 -20.32 -11.33
N GLY A 18 17.01 -20.67 -12.49
CA GLY A 18 16.36 -21.59 -13.43
C GLY A 18 15.02 -21.01 -13.92
N ASP A 19 13.94 -21.74 -13.66
CA ASP A 19 12.56 -21.41 -13.98
C ASP A 19 11.82 -20.69 -12.84
N ARG A 20 12.49 -20.44 -11.70
CA ARG A 20 11.90 -19.86 -10.49
C ARG A 20 12.50 -18.50 -10.14
N TYR A 21 11.85 -17.81 -9.22
CA TYR A 21 12.32 -16.55 -8.65
C TYR A 21 12.53 -16.68 -7.14
N GLU A 22 13.66 -16.17 -6.67
CA GLU A 22 13.98 -16.05 -5.25
C GLU A 22 13.80 -14.59 -4.81
N LYS A 23 13.21 -14.39 -3.63
CA LYS A 23 13.10 -13.08 -2.98
C LYS A 23 14.48 -12.61 -2.54
N VAL A 24 14.90 -11.42 -2.97
CA VAL A 24 16.11 -10.75 -2.48
C VAL A 24 15.72 -9.63 -1.52
N CYS A 25 14.75 -8.80 -1.92
CA CYS A 25 14.23 -7.71 -1.12
C CYS A 25 12.81 -7.35 -1.60
N ILE A 26 11.80 -7.57 -0.78
CA ILE A 26 10.40 -7.25 -1.10
C ILE A 26 10.01 -6.02 -0.29
N GLY A 27 10.27 -4.85 -0.84
CA GLY A 27 9.98 -3.56 -0.22
C GLY A 27 8.70 -2.93 -0.76
N THR A 28 7.96 -2.25 0.12
CA THR A 28 6.78 -1.49 -0.31
C THR A 28 7.11 -0.16 -0.95
N THR A 29 6.20 0.29 -1.81
CA THR A 29 6.34 1.50 -2.59
C THR A 29 5.20 2.49 -2.34
N THR A 30 5.41 3.75 -2.73
CA THR A 30 4.49 4.85 -2.42
C THR A 30 3.16 4.67 -3.14
N SER A 31 2.09 4.44 -2.39
CA SER A 31 0.78 4.01 -2.91
C SER A 31 0.06 5.07 -3.72
N SER A 32 0.25 6.35 -3.45
CA SER A 32 -0.36 7.44 -4.22
C SER A 32 -0.04 7.42 -5.72
N ARG A 33 1.04 6.75 -6.15
CA ARG A 33 1.35 6.57 -7.58
C ARG A 33 0.37 5.63 -8.30
N MET A 34 -0.36 4.82 -7.53
CA MET A 34 -1.32 3.83 -8.02
C MET A 34 -2.78 4.30 -7.88
N GLU A 35 -3.00 5.55 -7.43
CA GLU A 35 -4.32 6.11 -7.15
C GLU A 35 -5.36 5.82 -8.23
N ARG A 36 -5.01 6.11 -9.50
CA ARG A 36 -5.88 5.96 -10.67
C ARG A 36 -6.37 4.53 -10.93
N PHE A 37 -5.73 3.53 -10.33
CA PHE A 37 -6.07 2.12 -10.53
C PHE A 37 -6.94 1.57 -9.42
N THR A 38 -6.89 2.15 -8.22
CA THR A 38 -7.56 1.62 -7.03
C THR A 38 -9.06 1.41 -7.25
N ALA A 39 -9.77 2.41 -7.78
CA ALA A 39 -11.22 2.31 -7.97
C ALA A 39 -11.61 1.15 -8.88
N GLY A 40 -10.91 0.97 -10.01
CA GLY A 40 -11.15 -0.16 -10.92
C GLY A 40 -10.80 -1.51 -10.29
N LEU A 41 -9.73 -1.59 -9.50
CA LEU A 41 -9.36 -2.82 -8.78
C LEU A 41 -10.45 -3.28 -7.81
N LEU A 42 -11.08 -2.33 -7.09
CA LEU A 42 -12.15 -2.65 -6.15
C LEU A 42 -13.47 -2.98 -6.86
N ARG A 43 -13.85 -2.16 -7.84
CA ARG A 43 -15.13 -2.23 -8.56
C ARG A 43 -15.20 -3.41 -9.53
N ASP A 44 -14.20 -3.52 -10.39
CA ASP A 44 -14.23 -4.39 -11.57
C ASP A 44 -13.55 -5.74 -11.29
N TYR A 45 -12.58 -5.77 -10.36
CA TYR A 45 -11.79 -6.98 -10.04
C TYR A 45 -12.05 -7.55 -8.64
N GLY A 46 -12.89 -6.89 -7.83
CA GLY A 46 -13.31 -7.41 -6.53
C GLY A 46 -12.24 -7.41 -5.44
N VAL A 47 -11.15 -6.64 -5.59
CA VAL A 47 -10.10 -6.49 -4.56
C VAL A 47 -10.70 -5.91 -3.28
N ARG A 48 -10.22 -6.35 -2.10
CA ARG A 48 -10.76 -5.90 -0.80
C ARG A 48 -9.73 -5.26 0.12
N ALA A 49 -8.44 -5.47 -0.10
CA ALA A 49 -7.42 -4.74 0.65
C ALA A 49 -6.22 -4.38 -0.23
N ILE A 50 -5.62 -3.23 0.08
CA ILE A 50 -4.39 -2.77 -0.53
C ILE A 50 -3.39 -2.51 0.58
N ILE A 51 -2.21 -3.12 0.51
CA ILE A 51 -1.09 -2.91 1.41
C ILE A 51 -0.07 -2.00 0.71
N GLY A 52 0.45 -1.00 1.43
CA GLY A 52 1.55 -0.19 0.92
C GLY A 52 2.02 0.87 1.90
N LYS A 53 2.80 1.85 1.40
CA LYS A 53 3.24 3.00 2.19
C LYS A 53 2.76 4.33 1.63
N GLY A 54 2.66 5.33 2.52
CA GLY A 54 2.39 6.73 2.17
C GLY A 54 0.92 7.08 1.96
N GLY A 55 0.02 6.10 1.97
CA GLY A 55 -1.41 6.33 1.79
C GLY A 55 -1.84 6.48 0.34
N LEU A 56 -3.15 6.45 0.16
CA LEU A 56 -3.86 6.79 -1.07
C LEU A 56 -4.63 8.11 -0.87
N LEU A 57 -5.23 8.61 -1.93
CA LEU A 57 -5.92 9.91 -1.97
C LEU A 57 -7.44 9.74 -1.80
N GLU A 58 -8.15 10.83 -2.05
CA GLU A 58 -9.59 10.96 -1.80
C GLU A 58 -10.42 10.02 -2.68
N GLU A 59 -10.03 9.83 -3.94
CA GLU A 59 -10.73 8.94 -4.88
C GLU A 59 -10.70 7.49 -4.39
N SER A 60 -9.54 7.00 -3.94
CA SER A 60 -9.41 5.68 -3.32
C SER A 60 -10.20 5.57 -2.02
N THR A 61 -10.25 6.64 -1.20
CA THR A 61 -11.07 6.66 0.03
C THR A 61 -12.54 6.47 -0.31
N ALA A 62 -13.03 7.21 -1.31
CA ALA A 62 -14.41 7.12 -1.78
C ALA A 62 -14.72 5.72 -2.36
N ALA A 63 -13.83 5.17 -3.17
CA ALA A 63 -13.98 3.84 -3.75
C ALA A 63 -13.99 2.73 -2.70
N MET A 64 -13.14 2.82 -1.66
CA MET A 64 -13.14 1.88 -0.52
C MET A 64 -14.45 1.90 0.25
N ARG A 65 -15.06 3.08 0.41
CA ARG A 65 -16.38 3.23 1.02
C ARG A 65 -17.50 2.67 0.14
N GLU A 66 -17.45 2.93 -1.17
CA GLU A 66 -18.51 2.53 -2.11
C GLU A 66 -18.52 1.03 -2.40
N HIS A 67 -17.35 0.44 -2.62
CA HIS A 67 -17.21 -0.95 -3.08
C HIS A 67 -16.79 -1.93 -1.99
N GLY A 68 -16.51 -1.41 -0.78
CA GLY A 68 -16.00 -2.18 0.34
C GLY A 68 -14.52 -2.52 0.15
N GLY A 69 -13.66 -1.93 0.97
CA GLY A 69 -12.25 -2.29 1.05
C GLY A 69 -11.50 -1.45 2.07
N CYS A 70 -10.21 -1.74 2.24
CA CYS A 70 -9.36 -0.98 3.14
C CYS A 70 -7.94 -0.79 2.61
N TYR A 71 -7.27 0.23 3.13
CA TYR A 71 -5.85 0.44 2.96
C TYR A 71 -5.10 0.09 4.24
N LEU A 72 -4.16 -0.83 4.11
CA LEU A 72 -3.30 -1.32 5.16
C LEU A 72 -1.92 -0.68 5.00
N ALA A 73 -1.66 0.33 5.83
CA ALA A 73 -0.36 0.94 5.90
C ALA A 73 0.63 -0.03 6.53
N ILE A 74 1.76 -0.25 5.85
CA ILE A 74 2.90 -0.98 6.40
C ILE A 74 4.07 -0.02 6.60
N THR A 75 4.89 -0.30 7.61
CA THR A 75 6.06 0.52 7.94
C THR A 75 7.03 0.57 6.75
N GLY A 76 7.22 1.76 6.19
CA GLY A 76 8.20 1.99 5.13
C GLY A 76 9.64 1.83 5.64
N GLY A 77 10.56 1.44 4.77
CA GLY A 77 11.97 1.23 5.14
C GLY A 77 12.27 -0.09 5.85
N ALA A 78 11.23 -0.88 6.17
CA ALA A 78 11.36 -2.20 6.81
C ALA A 78 11.42 -3.35 5.79
N ALA A 79 12.01 -3.14 4.61
CA ALA A 79 11.99 -4.13 3.52
C ALA A 79 12.68 -5.45 3.92
N ALA A 80 13.73 -5.41 4.74
CA ALA A 80 14.38 -6.62 5.25
C ALA A 80 13.42 -7.47 6.10
N LEU A 81 12.63 -6.83 6.98
CA LEU A 81 11.61 -7.51 7.78
C LEU A 81 10.47 -8.05 6.91
N GLN A 82 10.00 -7.26 5.95
CA GLN A 82 8.95 -7.67 5.01
C GLN A 82 9.39 -8.89 4.19
N THR A 83 10.66 -8.93 3.77
CA THR A 83 11.22 -10.02 2.96
C THR A 83 11.23 -11.35 3.70
N VAL A 84 11.49 -11.36 5.01
CA VAL A 84 11.46 -12.61 5.79
C VAL A 84 10.04 -13.14 6.05
N GLN A 85 9.02 -12.30 5.88
CA GLN A 85 7.60 -12.66 6.02
C GLN A 85 6.96 -13.16 4.71
N ILE A 86 7.64 -12.97 3.58
CA ILE A 86 7.30 -13.64 2.33
C ILE A 86 7.89 -15.04 2.42
N ASP A 87 7.13 -16.11 2.28
CA ASP A 87 7.64 -17.47 2.30
C ASP A 87 8.22 -17.84 0.94
N ALA A 88 7.43 -17.69 -0.13
CA ALA A 88 7.84 -17.98 -1.51
C ALA A 88 7.20 -17.04 -2.55
N ILE A 89 7.81 -17.01 -3.73
CA ILE A 89 7.21 -16.46 -4.95
C ILE A 89 6.59 -17.64 -5.69
N GLU A 90 5.27 -17.72 -5.70
CA GLU A 90 4.53 -18.87 -6.24
C GLU A 90 4.34 -18.76 -7.75
N ALA A 91 4.11 -17.54 -8.25
CA ALA A 91 3.90 -17.27 -9.65
C ALA A 91 4.31 -15.84 -10.01
N VAL A 92 4.64 -15.66 -11.28
CA VAL A 92 4.92 -14.37 -11.90
C VAL A 92 4.10 -14.29 -13.17
N TYR A 93 3.35 -13.21 -13.33
CA TYR A 93 2.57 -12.95 -14.54
C TYR A 93 3.11 -11.71 -15.25
N TRP A 94 3.04 -11.73 -16.59
CA TRP A 94 3.54 -10.67 -17.46
C TRP A 94 5.04 -10.39 -17.27
N GLU A 95 5.87 -11.46 -17.36
CA GLU A 95 7.33 -11.40 -17.16
C GLU A 95 8.04 -10.34 -18.01
N ASP A 96 7.45 -9.95 -19.14
CA ASP A 96 7.92 -8.89 -20.04
C ASP A 96 7.88 -7.49 -19.41
N LEU A 97 7.10 -7.28 -18.34
CA LEU A 97 7.02 -6.03 -17.58
C LEU A 97 8.13 -5.87 -16.52
N MET A 98 8.99 -6.87 -16.36
CA MET A 98 10.14 -6.86 -15.44
C MET A 98 9.77 -6.43 -13.99
N PRO A 99 10.28 -5.36 -13.34
CA PRO A 99 9.95 -5.14 -11.93
C PRO A 99 8.45 -4.86 -11.70
N GLU A 100 7.70 -4.51 -12.74
CA GLU A 100 6.25 -4.23 -12.72
C GLU A 100 5.39 -5.47 -13.01
N CYS A 101 5.98 -6.67 -13.02
CA CYS A 101 5.21 -7.93 -13.10
C CYS A 101 4.19 -8.03 -11.97
N LEU A 102 3.16 -8.84 -12.20
CA LEU A 102 2.28 -9.26 -11.12
C LEU A 102 2.91 -10.46 -10.40
N TRP A 103 3.28 -10.25 -9.15
CA TRP A 103 3.91 -11.26 -8.31
C TRP A 103 2.90 -11.88 -7.35
N GLN A 104 2.83 -13.21 -7.33
CA GLN A 104 2.06 -13.95 -6.34
C GLN A 104 3.00 -14.45 -5.24
N PHE A 105 2.75 -14.00 -4.01
CA PHE A 105 3.55 -14.35 -2.84
C PHE A 105 2.74 -15.23 -1.89
N SER A 106 3.35 -16.28 -1.37
CA SER A 106 2.92 -16.87 -0.10
C SER A 106 3.57 -16.10 1.04
N VAL A 107 2.82 -15.83 2.10
CA VAL A 107 3.26 -14.99 3.21
C VAL A 107 2.82 -15.58 4.55
N SER A 108 3.66 -15.41 5.57
CA SER A 108 3.35 -15.80 6.95
C SER A 108 3.66 -14.63 7.89
N GLY A 109 2.65 -14.20 8.64
CA GLY A 109 2.79 -13.12 9.61
C GLY A 109 3.18 -11.76 9.00
N LEU A 110 2.75 -11.46 7.77
CA LEU A 110 3.05 -10.19 7.09
C LEU A 110 2.52 -9.00 7.92
N GLY A 111 3.43 -8.15 8.40
CA GLY A 111 3.08 -7.01 9.24
C GLY A 111 4.22 -6.47 10.10
N PRO A 112 3.93 -5.58 11.05
CA PRO A 112 2.60 -5.10 11.43
C PRO A 112 1.94 -4.27 10.32
N LEU A 113 0.61 -4.39 10.22
CA LEU A 113 -0.24 -3.63 9.31
C LEU A 113 -1.18 -2.73 10.13
N PHE A 114 -1.39 -1.51 9.67
CA PHE A 114 -2.29 -0.55 10.29
C PHE A 114 -3.42 -0.18 9.32
N VAL A 115 -4.67 -0.27 9.76
CA VAL A 115 -5.82 0.18 8.96
C VAL A 115 -5.80 1.71 8.91
N ALA A 116 -5.19 2.26 7.87
CA ALA A 116 -5.06 3.70 7.71
C ALA A 116 -6.21 4.30 6.90
N MET A 117 -6.90 3.50 6.09
CA MET A 117 -8.14 3.87 5.43
C MET A 117 -9.12 2.70 5.48
N ASP A 118 -10.39 2.98 5.76
CA ASP A 118 -11.43 1.96 5.95
C ASP A 118 -12.60 2.10 4.97
N SER A 119 -13.49 1.11 4.99
CA SER A 119 -14.69 1.06 4.15
C SER A 119 -15.84 1.95 4.63
N HIS A 120 -15.63 2.78 5.65
CA HIS A 120 -16.63 3.70 6.20
C HIS A 120 -16.28 5.16 5.90
N GLY A 121 -15.21 5.40 5.15
CA GLY A 121 -14.71 6.74 4.80
C GLY A 121 -13.67 7.28 5.79
N GLY A 122 -13.22 6.48 6.75
CA GLY A 122 -12.10 6.84 7.62
C GLY A 122 -10.80 6.92 6.84
N ASN A 123 -10.05 8.01 7.02
CA ASN A 123 -8.72 8.20 6.45
C ASN A 123 -7.79 8.88 7.47
N GLN A 124 -6.87 8.10 8.03
CA GLN A 124 -5.95 8.56 9.07
C GLN A 124 -4.94 9.58 8.56
N TYR A 125 -4.55 9.51 7.28
CA TYR A 125 -3.65 10.50 6.68
C TYR A 125 -4.30 11.88 6.63
N PHE A 126 -5.60 11.93 6.29
CA PHE A 126 -6.35 13.18 6.28
C PHE A 126 -6.59 13.70 7.70
N ALA A 127 -7.00 12.83 8.63
CA ALA A 127 -7.20 13.21 10.03
C ALA A 127 -5.94 13.84 10.65
N VAL A 128 -4.78 13.23 10.45
CA VAL A 128 -3.49 13.75 10.95
C VAL A 128 -3.13 15.08 10.28
N LYS A 129 -3.32 15.20 8.95
CA LYS A 129 -3.02 16.42 8.21
C LYS A 129 -3.88 17.60 8.68
N GLU A 130 -5.18 17.38 8.90
CA GLU A 130 -6.08 18.42 9.41
C GLU A 130 -5.75 18.82 10.85
N ALA A 131 -5.44 17.85 11.72
CA ALA A 131 -4.99 18.14 13.08
C ALA A 131 -3.68 18.94 13.11
N ALA A 132 -2.74 18.64 12.21
CA ALA A 132 -1.50 19.40 12.06
C ALA A 132 -1.76 20.84 11.58
N ARG A 133 -2.64 21.00 10.58
CA ARG A 133 -3.03 22.33 10.05
C ARG A 133 -3.68 23.21 11.11
N ALA A 134 -4.58 22.66 11.92
CA ALA A 134 -5.23 23.39 13.01
C ALA A 134 -4.23 23.94 14.05
N ARG A 135 -3.03 23.34 14.16
CA ARG A 135 -1.97 23.77 15.08
C ARG A 135 -0.99 24.77 14.47
N LEU A 136 -1.00 24.97 13.15
CA LEU A 136 0.00 25.82 12.46
C LEU A 136 0.04 27.25 13.01
N THR A 137 -1.12 27.88 13.21
CA THR A 137 -1.20 29.25 13.72
C THR A 137 -0.54 29.39 15.09
N ALA A 138 -0.75 28.42 15.99
CA ALA A 138 -0.14 28.43 17.32
C ALA A 138 1.37 28.22 17.24
N ILE A 139 1.82 27.33 16.34
CA ILE A 139 3.24 27.07 16.09
C ILE A 139 3.93 28.33 15.54
N TYR A 140 3.35 28.98 14.52
CA TYR A 140 3.90 30.21 13.95
C TYR A 140 4.03 31.32 15.00
N ARG A 141 3.02 31.49 15.85
CA ARG A 141 3.09 32.43 16.97
C ARG A 141 4.23 32.09 17.93
N SER A 142 4.42 30.81 18.28
CA SER A 142 5.50 30.39 19.18
C SER A 142 6.90 30.58 18.57
N LEU A 143 7.01 30.54 17.24
CA LEU A 143 8.26 30.71 16.50
C LEU A 143 8.53 32.17 16.09
N GLY A 144 7.64 33.12 16.43
CA GLY A 144 7.76 34.52 16.03
C GLY A 144 7.62 34.78 14.53
N ILE A 145 7.00 33.84 13.79
CA ILE A 145 6.75 33.96 12.35
C ILE A 145 5.41 34.70 12.16
N PRO A 146 5.35 35.80 11.40
CA PRO A 146 4.09 36.47 11.08
C PRO A 146 3.13 35.49 10.40
N GLY A 147 1.89 35.43 10.91
CA GLY A 147 0.83 34.54 10.42
C GLY A 147 0.20 35.00 9.13
#